data_AF-A0A3S1FVK8-F1
#
_entry.id   AF-A0A3S1FVK8-F1
#
_cell.length_a   1.000
_cell.length_b   1.000
_cell.length_c   1.000
_cell.angle_alpha   90.00
_cell.angle_beta   90.00
_cell.angle_gamma   90.00
#
_symmetry.space_group_name_H-M   'P 1'
#
loop_
_entity.id
_entity.type
_entity.pdbx_description
1 polymer ?
#
loop_
_entity_poly.entity_id
_entity_poly.type
_entity_poly.pdbx_seq_one_letter_code
_entity_poly.pdbx_strand_id
1 'polypeptide(L)'
;MARRPKRSDNGGPPLDDYKGPPWGKGDPYIFLAWQAAHAKAWKAPSRDVMLMRMEKAERLGLSYEEYTLEILERGLHLQPKDTDRIAAIKAARKRRRVSRLD
;
A
#
# COMPACT_ATOMS: atom_id res chain seq x y z
N MET A 1 11.31 13.91 27.83
CA MET A 1 11.14 12.44 27.79
C MET A 1 10.43 12.07 26.49
N ALA A 2 10.94 11.09 25.73
CA ALA A 2 10.27 10.64 24.50
C ALA A 2 8.92 10.00 24.89
N ARG A 3 7.83 10.47 24.26
CA ARG A 3 6.47 9.99 24.50
C ARG A 3 6.45 8.49 24.16
N ARG A 4 6.02 7.63 25.09
CA ARG A 4 5.81 6.20 24.79
C ARG A 4 4.89 6.12 23.56
N PRO A 5 5.26 5.36 22.51
CA PRO A 5 4.41 5.19 21.35
C PRO A 5 3.03 4.69 21.80
N LYS A 6 1.96 5.20 21.18
CA LYS A 6 0.61 4.74 21.53
C LYS A 6 0.53 3.25 21.19
N ARG A 7 -0.35 2.52 21.86
CA ARG A 7 -0.53 1.06 21.66
C ARG A 7 -0.82 0.66 20.21
N SER A 8 -1.20 1.60 19.34
CA SER A 8 -1.44 1.43 17.91
C SER A 8 -0.27 1.84 17.00
N ASP A 9 0.82 2.38 17.55
CA ASP A 9 1.99 2.81 16.78
C ASP A 9 3.01 1.67 16.75
N ASN A 10 3.36 1.20 15.56
CA ASN A 10 4.35 0.15 15.35
C ASN A 10 5.80 0.66 15.43
N GLY A 11 6.01 1.94 15.72
CA GLY A 11 7.35 2.55 15.71
C GLY A 11 8.00 2.50 14.32
N GLY A 12 7.18 2.60 13.26
CA GLY A 12 7.64 2.63 11.88
C GLY A 12 8.65 3.76 11.59
N PRO A 13 9.25 3.75 10.39
CA PRO A 13 10.29 4.71 10.03
C PRO A 13 9.78 6.16 10.18
N PRO A 14 10.69 7.11 10.45
CA PRO A 14 10.36 8.53 10.39
C PRO A 14 9.77 8.94 9.05
N LEU A 15 9.02 10.05 9.05
CA LEU A 15 8.55 10.67 7.82
C LEU A 15 9.72 11.20 6.97
N ASP A 16 9.48 11.38 5.68
CA ASP A 16 10.51 11.70 4.67
C ASP A 16 11.27 13.02 4.94
N ASP A 17 10.69 13.93 5.73
CA ASP A 17 11.30 15.21 6.11
C ASP A 17 12.25 15.11 7.32
N TYR A 18 12.39 13.92 7.91
CA TYR A 18 13.26 13.69 9.06
C TYR A 18 14.75 13.61 8.66
N LYS A 19 15.59 14.40 9.33
CA LYS A 19 17.03 14.53 9.03
C LYS A 19 17.98 13.71 9.92
N GLY A 20 17.46 12.81 10.75
CA GLY A 20 18.27 11.99 11.66
C GLY A 20 18.49 10.56 11.14
N PRO A 21 18.91 9.63 12.01
CA PRO A 21 19.07 8.22 11.65
C PRO A 21 17.76 7.61 11.13
N PRO A 22 17.80 6.65 10.21
CA PRO A 22 16.58 6.16 9.55
C PRO A 22 15.59 5.45 10.48
N TRP A 23 15.97 5.09 11.71
CA TRP A 23 15.08 4.56 12.77
C TRP A 23 14.54 5.65 13.72
N GLY A 24 14.87 6.92 13.49
CA GLY A 24 14.41 8.06 14.30
C GLY A 24 14.79 7.94 15.78
N LYS A 25 13.79 8.16 16.64
CA LYS A 25 13.89 7.97 18.10
C LYS A 25 13.53 6.55 18.54
N GLY A 26 13.26 5.64 17.59
CA GLY A 26 12.88 4.26 17.84
C GLY A 26 14.08 3.32 17.96
N ASP A 27 13.78 2.03 18.12
CA ASP A 27 14.78 0.97 18.17
C ASP A 27 15.27 0.62 16.74
N PRO A 28 16.58 0.65 16.47
CA PRO A 28 17.14 0.23 15.17
C PRO A 28 16.70 -1.17 14.74
N TYR A 29 16.52 -2.11 15.68
CA TYR A 29 16.05 -3.46 15.38
C TYR A 29 14.63 -3.46 14.82
N ILE A 30 13.73 -2.67 15.40
CA ILE A 30 12.34 -2.54 14.93
C ILE A 30 12.32 -1.98 13.50
N PHE A 31 13.17 -0.99 13.21
CA PHE A 31 13.31 -0.43 11.87
C PHE A 31 13.77 -1.48 10.84
N LEU A 32 14.79 -2.28 11.17
CA LEU A 32 15.28 -3.33 10.27
C LEU A 32 14.25 -4.44 10.06
N ALA A 33 13.54 -4.85 11.13
CA ALA A 33 12.45 -5.81 11.04
C ALA A 33 11.31 -5.29 10.15
N TRP A 34 10.96 -4.00 10.27
CA TRP A 34 9.99 -3.33 9.40
C TRP A 34 10.47 -3.31 7.94
N GLN A 35 11.73 -2.94 7.67
CA GLN A 35 12.28 -2.94 6.30
C GLN A 35 12.20 -4.34 5.67
N ALA A 36 12.56 -5.37 6.42
CA ALA A 36 12.51 -6.76 5.94
C ALA A 36 11.07 -7.21 5.67
N ALA A 37 10.12 -6.87 6.55
CA ALA A 37 8.70 -7.17 6.36
C ALA A 37 8.13 -6.42 5.15
N HIS A 38 8.47 -5.14 4.98
CA HIS A 38 8.09 -4.33 3.83
C HIS A 38 8.64 -4.93 2.53
N ALA A 39 9.94 -5.21 2.47
CA ALA A 39 10.57 -5.86 1.31
C ALA A 39 9.94 -7.21 0.97
N LYS A 40 9.58 -8.01 1.99
CA LYS A 40 8.90 -9.30 1.80
C LYS A 40 7.48 -9.13 1.26
N ALA A 41 6.73 -8.14 1.76
CA ALA A 41 5.37 -7.86 1.31
C ALA A 41 5.33 -7.34 -0.14
N TRP A 42 6.35 -6.56 -0.52
CA TRP A 42 6.49 -6.00 -1.87
C TRP A 42 7.37 -6.84 -2.81
N LYS A 43 7.82 -8.02 -2.36
CA LYS A 43 8.53 -8.95 -3.22
C LYS A 43 7.60 -9.32 -4.38
N ALA A 44 8.11 -9.14 -5.60
CA ALA A 44 7.33 -9.39 -6.80
C ALA A 44 6.73 -10.81 -6.74
N PRO A 45 5.40 -10.96 -6.95
CA PRO A 45 4.80 -12.28 -7.03
C PRO A 45 5.28 -12.97 -8.31
N SER A 46 5.01 -14.28 -8.44
CA SER A 46 5.37 -14.99 -9.67
C SER A 46 4.72 -14.34 -10.90
N ARG A 47 5.35 -14.50 -12.07
CA ARG A 47 4.85 -13.97 -13.34
C ARG A 47 3.38 -14.36 -13.58
N ASP A 48 3.02 -15.61 -13.29
CA ASP A 48 1.65 -16.10 -13.50
C ASP A 48 0.65 -15.41 -12.58
N VAL A 49 1.05 -15.11 -11.34
CA VAL A 49 0.22 -14.32 -10.42
C VAL A 49 0.08 -12.88 -10.92
N MET A 50 1.14 -12.28 -11.47
CA MET A 50 1.05 -10.94 -12.07
C MET A 50 0.07 -10.92 -13.25
N LEU A 51 0.16 -11.89 -14.17
CA LEU A 51 -0.74 -12.00 -15.32
C LEU A 51 -2.19 -12.22 -14.89
N MET A 52 -2.43 -13.10 -13.92
CA MET A 52 -3.76 -13.33 -13.36
C MET A 52 -4.35 -12.05 -12.72
N ARG A 53 -3.53 -11.27 -12.01
CA ARG A 53 -3.97 -9.99 -11.43
C ARG A 53 -4.25 -8.95 -12.52
N MET A 54 -3.44 -8.92 -13.58
CA MET A 54 -3.63 -8.02 -14.72
C MET A 54 -4.94 -8.32 -15.45
N GLU A 55 -5.20 -9.59 -15.79
CA GLU A 55 -6.45 -10.02 -16.43
C GLU A 55 -7.68 -9.65 -15.58
N LYS A 56 -7.60 -9.85 -14.26
CA LYS A 56 -8.68 -9.47 -13.35
C LYS A 56 -8.87 -7.96 -13.27
N ALA A 57 -7.79 -7.19 -13.23
CA ALA A 57 -7.86 -5.73 -13.22
C ALA A 57 -8.52 -5.20 -14.50
N GLU A 58 -8.11 -5.71 -15.67
CA GLU A 58 -8.67 -5.37 -16.97
C GLU A 58 -10.19 -5.64 -17.02
N ARG A 59 -10.62 -6.82 -16.56
CA ARG A 59 -12.04 -7.20 -16.49
C ARG A 59 -12.88 -6.22 -15.67
N LEU A 60 -12.30 -5.60 -14.64
CA LEU A 60 -12.98 -4.64 -13.76
C LEU A 60 -12.80 -3.18 -14.22
N GLY A 61 -11.98 -2.93 -15.24
CA GLY A 61 -11.60 -1.59 -15.70
C GLY A 61 -10.72 -0.84 -14.68
N LEU A 62 -9.88 -1.58 -13.96
CA LEU A 62 -8.91 -1.09 -12.99
C LEU A 62 -7.48 -1.21 -13.54
N SER A 63 -6.55 -0.42 -13.03
CA SER A 63 -5.13 -0.66 -13.26
C SER A 63 -4.64 -1.85 -12.43
N TYR A 64 -3.52 -2.45 -12.85
CA TYR A 64 -2.85 -3.49 -12.06
C TYR A 64 -2.56 -3.05 -10.62
N GLU A 65 -2.11 -1.80 -10.46
CA GLU A 65 -1.80 -1.20 -9.16
C GLU A 65 -3.06 -1.09 -8.29
N GLU A 66 -4.16 -0.55 -8.84
CA GLU A 66 -5.43 -0.40 -8.14
C GLU A 66 -5.97 -1.74 -7.64
N TYR A 67 -5.93 -2.78 -8.48
CA TYR A 67 -6.36 -4.12 -8.10
C TYR A 67 -5.41 -4.77 -7.07
N THR A 68 -4.10 -4.57 -7.23
CA THR A 68 -3.09 -5.14 -6.33
C THR A 68 -3.17 -4.51 -4.93
N LEU A 69 -3.45 -3.22 -4.82
CA LEU A 69 -3.61 -2.55 -3.52
C LEU A 69 -4.79 -3.11 -2.71
N GLU A 70 -5.88 -3.55 -3.36
CA GLU A 70 -6.98 -4.20 -2.65
C GLU A 70 -6.57 -5.54 -2.03
N ILE A 71 -5.66 -6.27 -2.68
CA ILE A 71 -5.10 -7.51 -2.13
C ILE A 71 -4.12 -7.18 -0.99
N LEU A 72 -3.21 -6.22 -1.19
CA LEU A 72 -2.14 -5.95 -0.23
C LEU A 72 -2.64 -5.24 1.04
N GLU A 73 -3.52 -4.26 0.92
CA GLU A 73 -4.01 -3.48 2.07
C GLU A 73 -5.19 -4.13 2.78
N ARG A 74 -6.08 -4.80 2.01
CA ARG A 74 -7.39 -5.27 2.51
C ARG A 74 -7.52 -6.78 2.48
N GLY A 75 -6.62 -7.50 1.82
CA GLY A 75 -6.76 -8.93 1.59
C GLY A 75 -7.93 -9.29 0.67
N LEU A 76 -8.43 -8.34 -0.13
CA LEU A 76 -9.65 -8.51 -0.93
C LEU A 76 -9.33 -8.78 -2.39
N HIS A 77 -9.86 -9.89 -2.89
CA HIS A 77 -9.87 -10.23 -4.32
C HIS A 77 -11.16 -9.74 -4.96
N LEU A 78 -11.14 -8.54 -5.54
CA LEU A 78 -12.33 -7.93 -6.15
C LEU A 78 -12.98 -8.83 -7.21
N GLN A 79 -14.29 -8.90 -7.14
CA GLN A 79 -15.19 -9.57 -8.08
C GLN A 79 -16.04 -8.55 -8.84
N PRO A 80 -16.62 -8.91 -10.00
CA PRO A 80 -17.51 -8.01 -10.74
C PRO A 80 -18.71 -7.49 -9.94
N LYS A 81 -19.15 -8.23 -8.92
CA LYS A 81 -20.24 -7.85 -8.01
C LYS A 81 -19.87 -6.76 -7.00
N ASP A 82 -18.57 -6.47 -6.81
CA ASP A 82 -18.10 -5.46 -5.85
C ASP A 82 -18.21 -4.04 -6.44
N THR A 83 -19.38 -3.73 -7.00
CA THR A 83 -19.65 -2.55 -7.84
C THR A 83 -19.34 -1.25 -7.12
N ASP A 84 -19.74 -1.14 -5.85
CA ASP A 84 -19.56 0.08 -5.05
C ASP A 84 -18.08 0.37 -4.79
N ARG A 85 -17.30 -0.69 -4.50
CA ARG A 85 -15.87 -0.56 -4.26
C ARG A 85 -15.13 -0.20 -5.54
N ILE A 86 -15.47 -0.84 -6.66
CA ILE A 86 -14.92 -0.54 -7.98
C ILE A 86 -15.23 0.92 -8.36
N ALA A 87 -16.46 1.38 -8.13
CA ALA A 87 -16.85 2.77 -8.38
C ALA A 87 -16.06 3.75 -7.52
N ALA A 88 -15.86 3.45 -6.23
CA ALA A 88 -15.07 4.27 -5.32
C ALA A 88 -13.60 4.40 -5.77
N ILE A 89 -12.98 3.31 -6.23
CA ILE A 89 -11.62 3.31 -6.78
C ILE A 89 -11.53 4.22 -8.02
N LYS A 90 -12.46 4.04 -8.98
CA LYS A 90 -12.51 4.86 -10.20
C LYS A 90 -12.72 6.35 -9.89
N ALA A 91 -13.56 6.67 -8.90
CA ALA A 91 -13.77 8.05 -8.45
C ALA A 91 -12.50 8.65 -7.81
N ALA A 92 -11.78 7.88 -6.99
CA ALA A 92 -10.50 8.31 -6.42
C ALA A 92 -9.45 8.57 -7.50
N ARG A 93 -9.35 7.71 -8.52
CA ARG A 93 -8.49 7.92 -9.69
C ARG A 93 -8.82 9.23 -10.40
N LYS A 94 -10.10 9.51 -10.63
CA LYS A 94 -10.56 10.77 -11.24
C LYS A 94 -10.11 11.97 -10.42
N ARG A 95 -10.30 11.95 -9.09
CA ARG A 95 -9.87 13.04 -8.19
C ARG A 95 -8.36 13.28 -8.24
N ARG A 96 -7.55 12.22 -8.18
CA ARG A 96 -6.07 12.33 -8.29
C ARG A 96 -5.65 12.95 -9.63
N ARG A 97 -6.34 12.59 -10.72
CA ARG A 97 -6.06 13.17 -12.04
C ARG A 97 -6.36 14.66 -12.10
N VAL A 98 -7.45 15.12 -11.47
CA VAL A 98 -7.79 16.55 -11.40
C VAL A 98 -6.74 17.29 -10.57
N SER A 99 -6.43 16.81 -9.36
CA SER A 99 -5.44 17.43 -8.47
C SER A 99 -4.03 17.54 -9.04
N ARG A 100 -3.69 16.78 -10.09
CA ARG A 100 -2.37 16.86 -10.76
C ARG A 100 -2.34 17.91 -11.87
N LEU A 101 -3.51 18.40 -12.29
CA LEU A 101 -3.67 19.44 -13.32
C LEU A 101 -3.82 20.84 -12.72
N ASP A 102 -4.09 20.92 -11.42
CA ASP A 102 -4.10 22.15 -10.61
C ASP A 102 -2.70 22.40 -10.00
#